data_AF-A0A1D1V952-F1
#
_entry.id   AF-A0A1D1V952-F1
#
_cell.length_a   1.000
_cell.length_b   1.000
_cell.length_c   1.000
_cell.angle_alpha   90.00
_cell.angle_beta   90.00
_cell.angle_gamma   90.00
#
_symmetry.space_group_name_H-M   'P 1'
#
loop_
_entity.id
_entity.type
_entity.pdbx_description
1 polymer ?
#
loop_
_entity_poly.entity_id
_entity_poly.type
_entity_poly.pdbx_seq_one_letter_code
_entity_poly.pdbx_strand_id
1 'polypeptide(L)'
;MVAVGISWNGMSRPYVVDGDTKVTARYFIDDVLSKMIKENLPRLHGKNSHKITVHFDSAKSHVDKLTQEWMEENHPNYILDCV
;
A
#
# COMPACT_ATOMS: atom_id res chain seq x y z
N MET A 1 -12.74 5.22 8.28
CA MET A 1 -11.61 4.29 8.51
C MET A 1 -10.31 5.05 8.22
N VAL A 2 -9.16 4.67 8.80
CA VAL A 2 -7.86 5.29 8.47
C VAL A 2 -6.86 4.21 8.10
N ALA A 3 -6.11 4.41 7.01
CA ALA A 3 -5.00 3.54 6.63
C ALA A 3 -3.65 4.26 6.85
N VAL A 4 -2.65 3.52 7.34
CA VAL A 4 -1.28 4.01 7.57
C VAL A 4 -0.29 2.89 7.27
N GLY A 5 0.76 3.19 6.52
CA GLY A 5 1.93 2.32 6.38
C GLY A 5 2.97 2.67 7.45
N ILE A 6 3.52 1.67 8.14
CA ILE A 6 4.50 1.85 9.21
C ILE A 6 5.77 1.09 8.85
N SER A 7 6.92 1.75 8.99
CA SER A 7 8.24 1.12 8.86
C SER A 7 9.17 1.61 9.98
N TRP A 8 10.35 1.01 10.08
CA TRP A 8 11.40 1.45 11.00
C TRP A 8 11.77 2.93 10.84
N ASN A 9 11.69 3.47 9.62
CA ASN A 9 12.03 4.87 9.33
C ASN A 9 10.88 5.84 9.62
N GLY A 10 9.73 5.34 10.08
CA GLY A 10 8.56 6.12 10.47
C GLY A 10 7.29 5.70 9.73
N MET A 11 6.27 6.56 9.84
CA MET A 11 4.94 6.31 9.27
C MET A 11 4.72 7.06 7.95
N SER A 12 3.88 6.50 7.09
CA SER A 12 3.27 7.21 5.98
C SER A 12 2.36 8.34 6.49
N ARG A 13 1.95 9.22 5.58
CA ARG A 13 0.78 10.06 5.87
C ARG A 13 -0.46 9.19 6.11
N PRO A 14 -1.38 9.59 7.00
CA PRO A 14 -2.64 8.88 7.19
C PRO A 14 -3.57 9.12 5.99
N TYR A 15 -4.22 8.06 5.53
CA TYR A 15 -5.24 8.11 4.49
C TYR A 15 -6.61 7.95 5.14
N VAL A 16 -7.38 9.03 5.14
CA VAL A 16 -8.74 9.03 5.70
C VAL A 16 -9.69 8.50 4.63
N VAL A 17 -10.40 7.44 4.98
CA VAL A 17 -11.44 6.84 4.13
C VAL A 17 -12.78 7.30 4.65
N ASP A 18 -13.57 7.88 3.73
CA ASP A 18 -14.92 8.37 4.01
C ASP A 18 -15.80 7.28 4.62
N GLY A 19 -16.66 7.69 5.56
CA GLY A 19 -17.41 6.76 6.43
C GLY A 19 -18.25 5.73 5.69
N ASP A 20 -18.86 6.13 4.57
CA ASP A 20 -19.75 5.27 3.78
C ASP A 20 -19.03 4.57 2.61
N THR A 21 -17.73 4.80 2.44
CA THR A 21 -16.96 4.27 1.32
C THR A 21 -16.51 2.84 1.59
N LYS A 22 -16.87 1.94 0.67
CA LYS A 22 -16.33 0.59 0.64
C LYS A 22 -14.93 0.58 0.01
N VAL A 23 -13.96 0.05 0.74
CA VAL A 23 -12.58 -0.13 0.26
C VAL A 23 -12.55 -1.29 -0.72
N THR A 24 -12.72 -0.99 -2.00
CA THR A 24 -12.48 -1.93 -3.11
C THR A 24 -10.99 -1.97 -3.44
N ALA A 25 -10.56 -2.95 -4.23
CA ALA A 25 -9.19 -2.98 -4.74
C ALA A 25 -8.83 -1.69 -5.49
N ARG A 26 -9.76 -1.19 -6.33
CA ARG A 26 -9.55 0.05 -7.08
C ARG A 26 -9.38 1.27 -6.18
N TYR A 27 -10.26 1.42 -5.19
CA TYR A 27 -10.15 2.48 -4.20
C TYR A 27 -8.84 2.38 -3.41
N PHE A 28 -8.48 1.18 -2.98
CA PHE A 28 -7.24 0.95 -2.26
C PHE A 28 -6.02 1.36 -3.11
N ILE A 29 -5.97 0.98 -4.39
CA ILE A 29 -4.89 1.36 -5.31
C ILE A 29 -4.81 2.88 -5.49
N ASP A 30 -5.92 3.48 -5.89
CA ASP A 30 -5.95 4.88 -6.30
C ASP A 30 -5.74 5.83 -5.10
N ASP A 31 -6.35 5.52 -3.95
CA ASP A 31 -6.39 6.46 -2.83
C ASP A 31 -5.37 6.19 -1.72
N VAL A 32 -4.88 4.96 -1.58
CA VAL A 32 -3.98 4.56 -0.49
C VAL A 32 -2.63 4.08 -1.02
N LEU A 33 -2.62 2.98 -1.77
CA LEU A 33 -1.41 2.26 -2.14
C LEU A 33 -0.52 3.08 -3.07
N SER A 34 -1.07 3.67 -4.13
CA SER A 34 -0.29 4.43 -5.10
C SER A 34 0.46 5.59 -4.45
N LYS A 35 -0.20 6.34 -3.57
CA LYS A 35 0.38 7.43 -2.78
C LYS A 35 1.40 6.92 -1.77
N MET A 36 1.18 5.73 -1.19
CA MET A 36 2.14 5.12 -0.28
C MET A 36 3.44 4.75 -0.99
N ILE A 37 3.35 4.10 -2.14
CA ILE A 37 4.51 3.66 -2.92
C ILE A 37 5.23 4.84 -3.58
N LYS A 38 4.49 5.74 -4.24
CA LYS A 38 5.09 6.79 -5.07
C LYS A 38 5.59 7.99 -4.27
N GLU A 39 4.99 8.27 -3.11
CA GLU A 39 5.37 9.44 -2.30
C GLU A 39 6.04 9.04 -0.98
N ASN A 40 5.43 8.15 -0.20
CA ASN A 40 5.89 7.88 1.15
C ASN A 40 7.13 6.99 1.19
N LEU A 41 7.24 5.97 0.34
CA LEU A 41 8.46 5.15 0.30
C LEU A 41 9.71 5.99 -0.08
N PRO A 42 9.70 6.81 -1.15
CA PRO A 42 10.82 7.72 -1.43
C PRO A 42 11.11 8.69 -0.29
N ARG A 43 10.08 9.24 0.37
CA ARG A 43 10.26 10.14 1.52
C ARG A 43 10.94 9.46 2.71
N LEU A 44 10.57 8.21 3.01
CA LEU A 44 11.04 7.48 4.20
C LEU A 44 12.35 6.72 3.96
N HIS A 45 12.61 6.27 2.72
CA HIS A 45 13.71 5.36 2.41
C HIS A 45 14.65 5.89 1.31
N GLY A 46 14.37 7.06 0.74
CA GLY A 46 15.20 7.71 -0.27
C GLY A 46 15.47 6.80 -1.46
N LYS A 47 16.75 6.66 -1.83
CA LYS A 47 17.20 5.83 -2.95
C LYS A 47 16.91 4.34 -2.76
N ASN A 48 16.69 3.88 -1.53
CA ASN A 48 16.43 2.48 -1.21
C ASN A 48 14.94 2.12 -1.30
N SER A 49 14.06 3.07 -1.64
CA SER A 49 12.61 2.84 -1.71
C SER A 49 12.23 1.59 -2.50
N HIS A 50 12.82 1.41 -3.69
CA HIS A 50 12.56 0.27 -4.57
C HIS A 50 12.92 -1.10 -3.97
N LYS A 51 13.75 -1.17 -2.92
CA LYS A 51 14.15 -2.43 -2.24
C LYS A 51 13.28 -2.76 -1.03
N ILE A 52 12.40 -1.85 -0.63
CA ILE A 52 11.57 -2.05 0.56
C ILE A 52 10.49 -3.06 0.23
N THR A 53 10.38 -4.09 1.05
CA THR A 53 9.26 -5.04 0.95
C THR A 53 8.03 -4.45 1.59
N VAL A 54 6.93 -4.38 0.83
CA VAL A 54 5.63 -3.95 1.33
C VAL A 54 4.86 -5.16 1.82
N HIS A 55 4.34 -5.11 3.03
CA HIS A 55 3.60 -6.21 3.64
C HIS A 55 2.12 -5.83 3.77
N PHE A 56 1.23 -6.74 3.38
CA PHE A 56 -0.21 -6.58 3.53
C PHE A 56 -0.82 -7.75 4.29
N ASP A 57 -1.87 -7.45 5.07
CA ASP A 57 -2.77 -8.48 5.59
C ASP A 57 -3.64 -9.08 4.45
N SER A 58 -4.40 -10.12 4.78
CA SER A 58 -5.23 -10.87 3.84
C SER A 58 -6.57 -10.19 3.47
N ALA A 59 -6.72 -8.88 3.70
CA ALA A 59 -7.95 -8.18 3.36
C ALA A 59 -8.27 -8.30 1.85
N LYS A 60 -9.55 -8.45 1.51
CA LYS A 60 -9.99 -8.71 0.12
C LYS A 60 -9.44 -7.71 -0.90
N SER A 61 -9.33 -6.43 -0.54
CA SER A 61 -8.77 -5.39 -1.41
C SER A 61 -7.26 -5.53 -1.63
N HIS A 62 -6.52 -6.14 -0.69
CA HIS A 62 -5.07 -6.32 -0.79
C HIS A 62 -4.72 -7.55 -1.61
N VAL A 63 -5.44 -8.66 -1.39
CA VAL A 63 -5.23 -9.92 -2.13
C VAL A 63 -5.96 -9.97 -3.47
N ASP A 64 -6.70 -8.91 -3.83
CA ASP A 64 -7.36 -8.81 -5.13
C ASP A 64 -6.33 -8.87 -6.27
N LYS A 65 -6.68 -9.55 -7.36
CA LYS A 65 -5.81 -9.69 -8.54
C LYS A 65 -5.40 -8.33 -9.09
N LEU A 66 -6.31 -7.35 -9.07
CA LEU A 66 -6.02 -6.00 -9.56
C LEU A 66 -4.91 -5.32 -8.74
N THR A 67 -4.90 -5.53 -7.43
CA THR A 67 -3.88 -4.97 -6.53
C THR A 67 -2.53 -5.66 -6.76
N GLN A 68 -2.53 -6.97 -6.92
CA GLN A 68 -1.32 -7.74 -7.23
C GLN A 68 -0.71 -7.32 -8.55
N GLU A 69 -1.49 -7.26 -9.64
CA GLU A 69 -1.02 -6.81 -10.96
C GLU A 69 -0.42 -5.40 -10.90
N TRP A 70 -1.06 -4.50 -10.16
CA TRP A 70 -0.53 -3.15 -9.96
C TRP A 70 0.81 -3.16 -9.21
N MET A 71 0.95 -4.00 -8.17
CA MET A 71 2.20 -4.14 -7.42
C MET A 71 3.31 -4.74 -8.29
N GLU A 72 3.03 -5.77 -9.08
CA GLU A 72 4.02 -6.34 -10.01
C GLU A 72 4.56 -5.28 -10.99
N GLU A 73 3.69 -4.41 -11.52
CA GLU A 73 4.09 -3.36 -12.46
C GLU A 73 4.85 -2.20 -11.78
N ASN A 74 4.44 -1.80 -10.58
CA ASN A 74 4.91 -0.55 -9.96
C ASN A 74 5.94 -0.77 -8.83
N HIS A 75 5.89 -1.89 -8.11
CA HIS A 75 6.73 -2.20 -6.95
C HIS A 75 6.72 -3.70 -6.59
N PRO A 76 7.45 -4.56 -7.31
CA PRO A 76 7.34 -6.03 -7.19
C PRO A 76 7.92 -6.61 -5.88
N ASN A 77 8.41 -5.77 -4.97
CA ASN A 77 8.88 -6.19 -3.65
C ASN A 77 7.72 -6.09 -2.65
N TYR A 78 6.87 -7.13 -2.59
CA TYR A 78 5.79 -7.22 -1.63
C TYR A 78 5.51 -8.64 -1.16
N ILE A 79 4.86 -8.77 0.00
CA ILE A 79 4.40 -10.02 0.59
C ILE A 79 2.94 -9.84 1.00
N LEU A 80 2.12 -10.83 0.64
CA LEU A 80 0.75 -10.96 1.12
C LEU A 80 0.73 -12.02 2.21
N ASP A 81 0.10 -11.72 3.35
CA ASP A 81 -0.26 -12.77 4.30
C ASP A 81 -1.32 -13.66 3.67
N CYS A 82 -0.92 -14.87 3.28
CA CYS A 82 -1.85 -15.95 2.99
C CYS A 82 -2.23 -16.61 4.32
N VAL A 83 -3.48 -16.46 4.74
CA VAL A 83 -4.08 -17.25 5.82
C VAL A 83 -4.73 -18.48 5.22
#